data_AF-W4FXN8-F1
#
_entry.id   AF-W4FXN8-F1
#
_cell.length_a   1.000
_cell.length_b   1.000
_cell.length_c   1.000
_cell.angle_alpha   90.00
_cell.angle_beta   90.00
_cell.angle_gamma   90.00
#
_symmetry.space_group_name_H-M   'P 1'
#
loop_
_entity.id
_entity.type
_entity.pdbx_description
1 polymer ?
#
loop_
_entity_poly.entity_id
_entity_poly.type
_entity_poly.pdbx_seq_one_letter_code
_entity_poly.pdbx_strand_id
1 'polypeptide(L)'
;MLYVSSNFGNHPLSHLMQSVFGLHDSKRIEVTCYATSSSDQSQWRRKIEADAEHFKDLSAMTTGDAARLIHNDGIHILVNLNGYTKGARTEIFALRPAPIQVSLMGFHGSMGAEYMQYIVADKIVLPVDVAAVGYTEKVLYMPQSFFVNDHKQSALSVLDVDSISPSRSTYGLPEDQFVFCNFSQLYKLDPAMFGTWMHILKRVPNSVLWLLR
;
A
#
# COMPACT_ATOMS: atom_id res chain seq x y z
N MET A 1 -7.42 15.81 7.10
CA MET A 1 -7.55 14.37 6.71
C MET A 1 -6.30 13.66 7.21
N LEU A 2 -6.42 12.38 7.55
CA LEU A 2 -5.38 11.70 8.31
C LEU A 2 -5.10 10.30 7.81
N TYR A 3 -3.82 9.91 7.83
CA TYR A 3 -3.38 8.54 7.53
C TYR A 3 -2.75 7.88 8.75
N VAL A 4 -3.19 6.66 9.09
CA VAL A 4 -2.57 5.82 10.13
C VAL A 4 -1.97 4.59 9.47
N SER A 5 -0.69 4.34 9.74
CA SER A 5 0.02 3.18 9.21
C SER A 5 1.17 2.70 10.09
N SER A 6 1.37 1.39 10.16
CA SER A 6 2.60 0.77 10.66
C SER A 6 3.70 0.68 9.60
N ASN A 7 3.41 1.15 8.39
CA ASN A 7 4.21 0.87 7.20
C ASN A 7 4.85 2.13 6.61
N PHE A 8 4.96 3.21 7.39
CA PHE A 8 5.78 4.37 7.06
C PHE A 8 7.27 4.02 7.25
N GLY A 9 7.91 3.60 6.16
CA GLY A 9 9.25 3.00 6.15
C GLY A 9 9.54 2.25 4.84
N ASN A 10 10.49 1.34 4.84
CA ASN A 10 10.83 0.48 3.71
C ASN A 10 9.77 -0.63 3.55
N HIS A 11 8.61 -0.25 3.04
CA HIS A 11 7.46 -1.12 2.85
C HIS A 11 6.73 -0.74 1.55
N PRO A 12 6.10 -1.71 0.84
CA PRO A 12 5.37 -1.45 -0.41
C PRO A 12 4.41 -0.26 -0.33
N LEU A 13 3.65 -0.12 0.76
CA LEU A 13 2.78 1.04 0.99
C LEU A 13 3.52 2.38 0.81
N SER A 14 4.68 2.55 1.47
CA SER A 14 5.44 3.78 1.37
C SER A 14 6.09 3.95 -0.01
N HIS A 15 6.55 2.86 -0.64
CA HIS A 15 7.08 2.90 -2.00
C HIS A 15 6.04 3.42 -3.01
N LEU A 16 4.77 3.11 -2.76
CA LEU A 16 3.64 3.48 -3.62
C LEU A 16 3.02 4.84 -3.29
N MET A 17 3.01 5.22 -2.02
CA MET A 17 2.23 6.37 -1.54
C MET A 17 3.06 7.52 -0.96
N GLN A 18 4.39 7.42 -0.85
CA GLN A 18 5.20 8.43 -0.15
C GLN A 18 4.93 9.88 -0.56
N SER A 19 4.67 10.18 -1.84
CA SER A 19 4.38 11.57 -2.26
C SER A 19 2.92 11.96 -2.09
N VAL A 20 1.98 11.02 -1.90
CA VAL A 20 0.54 11.31 -1.74
C VAL A 20 0.31 12.28 -0.59
N PHE A 21 1.05 12.11 0.50
CA PHE A 21 0.85 12.88 1.73
C PHE A 21 1.18 14.36 1.56
N GLY A 22 2.20 14.70 0.74
CA GLY A 22 2.58 16.08 0.44
C GLY A 22 1.89 16.69 -0.80
N LEU A 23 1.13 15.90 -1.56
CA LEU A 23 0.46 16.36 -2.79
C LEU A 23 -0.98 16.84 -2.55
N HIS A 24 -1.46 16.86 -1.31
CA HIS A 24 -2.76 17.43 -0.98
C HIS A 24 -2.76 18.96 -1.16
N ASP A 25 -3.91 19.52 -1.55
CA ASP A 25 -4.12 20.98 -1.55
C ASP A 25 -4.22 21.47 -0.10
N SER A 26 -3.12 22.00 0.43
CA SER A 26 -3.00 22.48 1.81
C SER A 26 -3.96 23.61 2.16
N LYS A 27 -4.56 24.29 1.17
CA LYS A 27 -5.61 25.30 1.42
C LYS A 27 -6.96 24.68 1.76
N ARG A 28 -7.15 23.39 1.49
CA ARG A 28 -8.41 22.67 1.65
C ARG A 28 -8.30 21.53 2.64
N ILE A 29 -7.14 20.89 2.71
CA ILE A 29 -6.92 19.67 3.47
C ILE A 29 -5.61 19.80 4.24
N GLU A 30 -5.74 19.84 5.57
CA GLU A 30 -4.62 19.64 6.48
C GLU A 30 -4.30 18.15 6.60
N VAL A 31 -3.04 17.75 6.45
CA VAL A 31 -2.63 16.33 6.44
C VAL A 31 -1.76 15.99 7.64
N THR A 32 -2.24 15.07 8.48
CA THR A 32 -1.41 14.45 9.52
C THR A 32 -1.16 12.96 9.20
N CYS A 33 0.06 12.49 9.42
CA CYS A 33 0.45 11.08 9.32
C CYS A 33 0.80 10.54 10.70
N TYR A 34 0.18 9.44 11.12
CA TYR A 34 0.52 8.74 12.36
C TYR A 34 1.20 7.41 12.11
N ALA A 35 2.46 7.31 12.49
CA ALA A 35 3.18 6.05 12.46
C ALA A 35 2.84 5.21 13.69
N THR A 36 2.39 3.97 13.49
CA THR A 36 2.23 3.00 14.59
C THR A 36 3.46 2.09 14.76
N SER A 37 4.51 2.34 13.97
CA SER A 37 5.81 1.66 14.05
C SER A 37 6.95 2.69 14.18
N SER A 38 7.98 2.30 14.93
CA SER A 38 9.16 3.12 15.12
C SER A 38 9.87 3.37 13.79
N SER A 39 10.54 4.52 13.67
CA SER A 39 11.28 4.87 12.45
C SER A 39 12.36 3.83 12.13
N ASP A 40 12.34 3.32 10.90
CA ASP A 40 13.38 2.44 10.35
C ASP A 40 14.55 3.24 9.73
N GLN A 41 14.54 4.57 9.85
CA GLN A 41 15.53 5.49 9.30
C GLN A 41 15.69 5.43 7.78
N SER A 42 14.76 4.78 7.07
CA SER A 42 14.81 4.64 5.62
C SER A 42 14.52 5.97 4.91
N GLN A 43 14.92 6.05 3.64
CA GLN A 43 14.64 7.24 2.81
C GLN A 43 13.14 7.52 2.68
N TRP A 44 12.31 6.48 2.63
CA TRP A 44 10.86 6.61 2.53
C TRP A 44 10.26 7.22 3.79
N ARG A 45 10.68 6.75 4.98
CA ARG A 45 10.24 7.32 6.25
C ARG A 45 10.59 8.81 6.35
N ARG A 46 11.85 9.17 6.05
CA ARG A 46 12.31 10.57 6.10
C ARG A 46 11.56 11.46 5.10
N LYS A 47 11.28 10.96 3.89
CA LYS A 47 10.51 11.71 2.89
C LYS A 47 9.09 11.97 3.37
N ILE A 48 8.41 10.95 3.91
CA ILE A 48 7.05 11.10 4.43
C ILE A 48 7.03 12.08 5.61
N GLU A 49 8.00 11.99 6.53
CA GLU A 49 8.16 12.94 7.64
C GLU A 49 8.38 14.38 7.18
N ALA A 50 9.10 14.59 6.07
CA ALA A 50 9.39 15.91 5.51
C ALA A 50 8.24 16.50 4.68
N ASP A 51 7.52 15.66 3.94
CA ASP A 51 6.48 16.09 3.00
C ASP A 51 5.09 16.18 3.64
N ALA A 52 4.82 15.39 4.69
CA ALA A 52 3.58 15.51 5.45
C ALA A 52 3.58 16.80 6.26
N GLU A 53 2.47 17.54 6.23
CA GLU A 53 2.32 18.77 7.01
C GLU A 53 2.52 18.52 8.51
N HIS A 54 2.00 17.41 9.02
CA HIS A 54 2.28 16.91 10.35
C HIS A 54 2.60 15.42 10.34
N PHE A 55 3.60 15.04 11.12
CA PHE A 55 3.96 13.64 11.33
C PHE A 55 4.09 13.36 12.83
N LYS A 56 3.42 12.29 13.30
CA LYS A 56 3.36 11.93 14.72
C LYS A 56 3.67 10.44 14.90
N ASP A 57 4.60 10.13 15.79
CA ASP A 57 4.96 8.75 16.12
C ASP A 57 4.11 8.25 17.30
N LEU A 58 3.30 7.22 17.06
CA LEU A 58 2.44 6.54 18.03
C LEU A 58 2.99 5.17 18.46
N SER A 59 4.19 4.79 18.01
CA SER A 59 4.71 3.42 18.18
C SER A 59 4.90 3.03 19.65
N ALA A 60 5.25 3.99 20.50
CA ALA A 60 5.39 3.79 21.95
C ALA A 60 4.08 4.04 22.74
N MET A 61 3.00 4.48 22.08
CA MET A 61 1.77 4.87 22.75
C MET A 61 0.81 3.69 22.90
N THR A 62 0.13 3.64 24.05
CA THR A 62 -0.99 2.70 24.26
C THR A 62 -2.14 3.01 23.29
N THR A 63 -3.07 2.06 23.11
CA THR A 63 -4.26 2.27 22.26
C THR A 63 -5.14 3.40 22.74
N GLY A 64 -5.36 3.50 24.05
CA GLY A 64 -6.16 4.59 24.62
C GLY A 64 -5.53 5.95 24.40
N ASP A 65 -4.21 6.07 24.59
CA ASP A 65 -3.51 7.35 24.43
C ASP A 65 -3.43 7.77 22.96
N ALA A 66 -3.16 6.82 22.05
CA ALA A 66 -3.17 7.07 20.62
C ALA A 66 -4.56 7.57 20.14
N ALA A 67 -5.65 6.91 20.56
CA ALA A 67 -7.00 7.34 20.20
C ALA A 67 -7.35 8.71 20.80
N ARG A 68 -6.98 8.98 22.05
CA ARG A 68 -7.17 10.31 22.66
C ARG A 68 -6.41 11.40 21.93
N LEU A 69 -5.17 11.16 21.53
CA LEU A 69 -4.39 12.12 20.76
C LEU A 69 -5.07 12.44 19.42
N ILE A 70 -5.45 11.40 18.66
CA ILE A 70 -6.17 11.57 17.38
C ILE A 70 -7.48 12.36 17.56
N HIS A 71 -8.21 12.09 18.64
CA HIS A 71 -9.44 12.81 18.96
C HIS A 71 -9.17 14.30 19.29
N ASN A 72 -8.16 14.57 20.13
CA ASN A 72 -7.78 15.93 20.54
C ASN A 72 -7.23 16.76 19.36
N ASP A 73 -6.63 16.09 18.38
CA ASP A 73 -6.15 16.71 17.14
C ASP A 73 -7.31 17.09 16.19
N GLY A 74 -8.57 16.80 16.54
CA GLY A 74 -9.75 17.25 15.78
C GLY A 74 -9.88 16.60 14.40
N ILE A 75 -9.42 15.36 14.25
CA ILE A 75 -9.40 14.68 12.96
C ILE A 75 -10.81 14.33 12.48
N HIS A 76 -11.18 14.84 11.31
CA HIS A 76 -12.49 14.60 10.68
C HIS A 76 -12.56 13.27 9.92
N ILE A 77 -11.51 12.92 9.16
CA ILE A 77 -11.43 11.72 8.32
C ILE A 77 -10.14 10.99 8.66
N LEU A 78 -10.28 9.76 9.15
CA LEU A 78 -9.21 8.88 9.62
C LEU A 78 -9.08 7.68 8.67
N VAL A 79 -7.98 7.64 7.93
CA VAL A 79 -7.70 6.63 6.89
C VAL A 79 -6.81 5.53 7.45
N ASN A 80 -7.31 4.29 7.38
CA ASN A 80 -6.60 3.07 7.71
C ASN A 80 -5.81 2.56 6.50
N LEU A 81 -4.47 2.57 6.60
CA LEU A 81 -3.57 2.06 5.56
C LEU A 81 -2.97 0.68 5.87
N ASN A 82 -3.52 -0.02 6.86
CA ASN A 82 -3.09 -1.36 7.27
C ASN A 82 -4.15 -2.43 6.99
N GLY A 83 -5.37 -2.20 7.46
CA GLY A 83 -6.38 -3.24 7.60
C GLY A 83 -5.88 -4.43 8.45
N TYR A 84 -6.05 -5.67 7.99
CA TYR A 84 -5.63 -6.89 8.71
C TYR A 84 -4.22 -7.38 8.34
N THR A 85 -3.28 -6.47 8.16
CA THR A 85 -1.87 -6.81 7.92
C THR A 85 -1.06 -6.82 9.21
N LYS A 86 0.16 -7.38 9.16
CA LYS A 86 1.14 -7.29 10.26
C LYS A 86 1.32 -5.84 10.74
N GLY A 87 1.33 -5.65 12.06
CA GLY A 87 1.53 -4.33 12.69
C GLY A 87 0.27 -3.44 12.73
N ALA A 88 -0.86 -3.92 12.21
CA ALA A 88 -2.12 -3.20 12.30
C ALA A 88 -2.51 -2.91 13.75
N ARG A 89 -3.13 -1.75 13.95
CA ARG A 89 -3.68 -1.30 15.24
C ARG A 89 -5.15 -0.94 15.10
N THR A 90 -5.95 -1.91 14.67
CA THR A 90 -7.38 -1.74 14.41
C THR A 90 -8.16 -1.34 15.65
N GLU A 91 -7.63 -1.61 16.85
CA GLU A 91 -8.24 -1.23 18.13
C GLU A 91 -8.30 0.30 18.29
N ILE A 92 -7.38 1.05 17.68
CA ILE A 92 -7.46 2.53 17.64
C ILE A 92 -8.73 2.96 16.90
N PHE A 93 -9.03 2.32 15.77
CA PHE A 93 -10.23 2.60 14.97
C PHE A 93 -11.50 2.13 15.67
N ALA A 94 -11.44 1.03 16.43
CA ALA A 94 -12.56 0.55 17.23
C ALA A 94 -13.00 1.56 18.30
N LEU A 95 -12.08 2.38 18.82
CA LEU A 95 -12.38 3.48 19.74
C LEU A 95 -13.01 4.71 19.08
N ARG A 96 -13.14 4.71 17.74
CA ARG A 96 -13.77 5.78 16.94
C ARG A 96 -13.28 7.20 17.28
N PRO A 97 -11.97 7.48 17.27
CA PRO A 97 -11.46 8.81 17.61
C PRO A 97 -11.78 9.89 16.58
N ALA A 98 -12.22 9.50 15.37
CA ALA A 98 -12.69 10.38 14.31
C ALA A 98 -14.11 9.98 13.86
N PRO A 99 -14.93 10.95 13.39
CA PRO A 99 -16.31 10.68 12.99
C PRO A 99 -16.43 9.89 11.69
N ILE A 100 -15.43 9.97 10.79
CA ILE A 100 -15.39 9.21 9.54
C ILE A 100 -14.11 8.39 9.50
N GLN A 101 -14.25 7.08 9.32
CA GLN A 101 -13.13 6.16 9.18
C GLN A 101 -13.21 5.42 7.84
N VAL A 102 -12.06 5.37 7.15
CA VAL A 102 -11.95 4.89 5.76
C VAL A 102 -10.83 3.86 5.65
N SER A 103 -11.08 2.73 5.01
CA SER A 103 -10.04 1.76 4.64
C SER A 103 -9.49 2.08 3.24
N LEU A 104 -8.16 2.06 3.08
CA LEU A 104 -7.48 2.33 1.81
C LEU A 104 -6.19 1.50 1.68
N MET A 105 -6.06 0.75 0.57
CA MET A 105 -4.86 0.05 0.08
C MET A 105 -4.18 -1.00 0.98
N GLY A 106 -4.22 -0.87 2.30
CA GLY A 106 -3.45 -1.73 3.22
C GLY A 106 -3.87 -3.20 3.18
N PHE A 107 -5.18 -3.44 3.15
CA PHE A 107 -5.76 -4.78 3.13
C PHE A 107 -6.72 -4.93 1.96
N HIS A 108 -6.61 -6.05 1.24
CA HIS A 108 -7.36 -6.32 0.01
C HIS A 108 -8.65 -7.08 0.35
N GLY A 109 -9.52 -6.44 1.13
CA GLY A 109 -10.76 -7.05 1.61
C GLY A 109 -11.57 -6.12 2.50
N SER A 110 -12.76 -6.58 2.84
CA SER A 110 -13.63 -5.95 3.83
C SER A 110 -12.98 -6.00 5.22
N MET A 111 -13.07 -4.90 5.96
CA MET A 111 -12.77 -4.89 7.38
C MET A 111 -13.84 -5.62 8.19
N GLY A 112 -15.05 -5.81 7.66
CA GLY A 112 -16.12 -6.54 8.36
C GLY A 112 -16.49 -5.93 9.71
N ALA A 113 -16.25 -4.63 9.90
CA ALA A 113 -16.27 -3.98 11.20
C ALA A 113 -17.14 -2.72 11.18
N GLU A 114 -18.08 -2.61 12.11
CA GLU A 114 -19.02 -1.47 12.19
C GLU A 114 -18.32 -0.11 12.40
N TYR A 115 -17.11 -0.11 12.94
CA TYR A 115 -16.32 1.11 13.10
C TYR A 115 -15.65 1.57 11.80
N MET A 116 -15.64 0.79 10.72
CA MET A 116 -15.14 1.21 9.41
C MET A 116 -16.31 1.54 8.48
N GLN A 117 -16.51 2.82 8.14
CA GLN A 117 -17.70 3.22 7.39
C GLN A 117 -17.49 3.11 5.87
N TYR A 118 -16.26 3.34 5.40
CA TYR A 118 -15.97 3.43 3.98
C TYR A 118 -14.73 2.62 3.58
N ILE A 119 -14.71 2.20 2.32
CA ILE A 119 -13.54 1.65 1.65
C ILE A 119 -13.33 2.36 0.32
N VAL A 120 -12.10 2.74 0.01
CA VAL A 120 -11.76 3.29 -1.30
C VAL A 120 -11.40 2.17 -2.26
N ALA A 121 -12.02 2.14 -3.43
CA ALA A 121 -11.78 1.13 -4.46
C ALA A 121 -12.00 1.72 -5.87
N ASP A 122 -11.86 0.90 -6.90
CA ASP A 122 -12.30 1.20 -8.27
C ASP A 122 -13.23 0.09 -8.79
N LYS A 123 -13.89 0.36 -9.92
CA LYS A 123 -14.90 -0.54 -10.48
C LYS A 123 -14.31 -1.82 -11.11
N ILE A 124 -13.00 -1.87 -11.32
CA ILE A 124 -12.30 -3.03 -11.88
C ILE A 124 -12.01 -4.01 -10.75
N VAL A 125 -11.40 -3.52 -9.66
CA VAL A 125 -10.99 -4.36 -8.53
C VAL A 125 -12.17 -4.70 -7.62
N LEU A 126 -13.13 -3.79 -7.46
CA LEU A 126 -14.34 -4.04 -6.68
C LEU A 126 -15.61 -3.68 -7.48
N PRO A 127 -16.05 -4.55 -8.40
CA PRO A 127 -17.33 -4.40 -9.08
C PRO A 127 -18.51 -4.22 -8.11
N VAL A 128 -19.53 -3.48 -8.54
CA VAL A 128 -20.64 -3.04 -7.67
C VAL A 128 -21.45 -4.21 -7.12
N ASP A 129 -21.63 -5.26 -7.91
CA ASP A 129 -22.31 -6.50 -7.52
C ASP A 129 -21.52 -7.29 -6.48
N VAL A 130 -20.19 -7.35 -6.61
CA VAL A 130 -19.29 -7.96 -5.62
C VAL A 130 -19.29 -7.15 -4.32
N ALA A 131 -19.26 -5.82 -4.41
CA ALA A 131 -19.33 -4.94 -3.24
C ALA A 131 -20.59 -5.17 -2.42
N ALA A 132 -21.74 -5.31 -3.09
CA ALA A 132 -23.04 -5.45 -2.45
C ALA A 132 -23.18 -6.71 -1.58
N VAL A 133 -22.40 -7.76 -1.85
CA VAL A 133 -22.48 -9.04 -1.12
C VAL A 133 -21.27 -9.31 -0.22
N GLY A 134 -20.12 -8.71 -0.52
CA GLY A 134 -18.85 -9.03 0.13
C GLY A 134 -18.30 -7.98 1.10
N TYR A 135 -18.90 -6.78 1.14
CA TYR A 135 -18.35 -5.65 1.89
C TYR A 135 -19.36 -5.05 2.86
N THR A 136 -18.87 -4.72 4.07
CA THR A 136 -19.66 -4.03 5.09
C THR A 136 -19.60 -2.52 4.94
N GLU A 137 -18.50 -2.03 4.37
CA GLU A 137 -18.21 -0.62 4.15
C GLU A 137 -18.90 -0.09 2.90
N LYS A 138 -19.25 1.20 2.92
CA LYS A 138 -19.69 1.90 1.72
C LYS A 138 -18.50 2.16 0.81
N VAL A 139 -18.60 1.77 -0.45
CA VAL A 139 -17.50 1.94 -1.41
C VAL A 139 -17.43 3.36 -1.94
N LEU A 140 -16.25 3.97 -1.84
CA LEU A 140 -15.88 5.23 -2.47
C LEU A 140 -15.09 4.92 -3.75
N TYR A 141 -15.74 5.04 -4.91
CA TYR A 141 -15.14 4.72 -6.19
C TYR A 141 -14.24 5.84 -6.71
N MET A 142 -12.96 5.53 -6.90
CA MET A 142 -12.03 6.40 -7.61
C MET A 142 -12.34 6.40 -9.11
N PRO A 143 -12.15 7.53 -9.82
CA PRO A 143 -12.52 7.63 -11.24
C PRO A 143 -11.76 6.68 -12.17
N GLN A 144 -10.51 6.34 -11.83
CA GLN A 144 -9.62 5.52 -12.66
C GLN A 144 -9.16 4.27 -11.91
N SER A 145 -8.27 4.46 -10.94
CA SER A 145 -7.73 3.41 -10.10
C SER A 145 -7.65 3.91 -8.66
N PHE A 146 -7.94 3.04 -7.70
CA PHE A 146 -7.65 3.34 -6.29
C PHE A 146 -6.17 3.11 -5.95
N PHE A 147 -5.46 2.36 -6.79
CA PHE A 147 -4.10 1.93 -6.55
C PHE A 147 -3.11 3.01 -6.98
N VAL A 148 -2.43 3.61 -6.01
CA VAL A 148 -1.45 4.67 -6.25
C VAL A 148 -0.08 4.07 -6.55
N ASN A 149 0.70 4.74 -7.41
CA ASN A 149 2.10 4.41 -7.66
C ASN A 149 2.95 5.69 -7.72
N ASP A 150 4.09 5.69 -7.04
CA ASP A 150 4.97 6.86 -6.91
C ASP A 150 6.11 6.90 -7.94
N HIS A 151 6.07 6.05 -8.97
CA HIS A 151 7.20 5.85 -9.89
C HIS A 151 7.67 7.14 -10.58
N LYS A 152 6.74 8.04 -10.92
CA LYS A 152 7.09 9.32 -11.56
C LYS A 152 7.89 10.24 -10.63
N GLN A 153 7.78 10.07 -9.32
CA GLN A 153 8.47 10.89 -8.32
C GLN A 153 9.74 10.19 -7.81
N SER A 154 9.71 8.87 -7.67
CA SER A 154 10.76 8.10 -6.99
C SER A 154 11.65 7.24 -7.89
N ALA A 155 11.25 7.02 -9.15
CA ALA A 155 11.94 6.14 -10.08
C ALA A 155 12.07 6.75 -11.48
N LEU A 156 12.29 8.08 -11.57
CA LEU A 156 12.47 8.79 -12.84
C LEU A 156 13.57 8.20 -13.71
N SER A 157 14.65 7.70 -13.10
CA SER A 157 15.75 7.05 -13.82
C SER A 157 15.29 5.82 -14.61
N VAL A 158 14.27 5.09 -14.14
CA VAL A 158 13.72 3.93 -14.85
C VAL A 158 12.89 4.36 -16.07
N LEU A 159 12.41 5.60 -16.08
CA LEU A 159 11.68 6.19 -17.21
C LEU A 159 12.64 6.82 -18.24
N ASP A 160 13.90 7.03 -17.87
CA ASP A 160 14.94 7.52 -18.75
C ASP A 160 15.48 6.35 -19.60
N VAL A 161 15.11 6.35 -20.88
CA VAL A 161 15.49 5.31 -21.86
C VAL A 161 16.98 5.33 -22.14
N ASP A 162 17.65 6.46 -21.89
CA ASP A 162 19.10 6.60 -22.04
C ASP A 162 19.87 6.10 -20.80
N SER A 163 19.15 5.78 -19.71
CA SER A 163 19.76 5.16 -18.54
C SER A 163 20.24 3.74 -18.85
N ILE A 164 21.45 3.43 -18.39
CA ILE A 164 22.05 2.11 -18.61
C ILE A 164 21.22 1.05 -17.87
N SER A 165 20.42 0.31 -18.64
CA SER A 165 19.75 -0.88 -18.12
C SER A 165 20.80 -1.95 -17.82
N PRO A 166 20.79 -2.58 -16.64
CA PRO A 166 21.72 -3.65 -16.31
C PRO A 166 21.58 -4.82 -17.30
N SER A 167 22.71 -5.42 -17.70
CA SER A 167 22.72 -6.55 -18.62
C SER A 167 22.10 -7.80 -17.98
N ARG A 168 21.57 -8.72 -18.79
CA ARG A 168 21.02 -10.00 -18.29
C ARG A 168 22.09 -10.83 -17.58
N SER A 169 23.31 -10.83 -18.10
CA SER A 169 24.49 -11.42 -17.47
C SER A 169 24.74 -10.93 -16.04
N THR A 170 24.39 -9.68 -15.70
CA THR A 170 24.50 -9.15 -14.32
C THR A 170 23.66 -9.95 -13.32
N TYR A 171 22.54 -10.52 -13.78
CA TYR A 171 21.62 -11.32 -12.97
C TYR A 171 21.74 -12.83 -13.20
N GLY A 172 22.77 -13.27 -13.94
CA GLY A 172 22.95 -14.68 -14.32
C GLY A 172 21.87 -15.20 -15.26
N LEU A 173 21.20 -14.31 -16.00
CA LEU A 173 20.17 -14.67 -16.96
C LEU A 173 20.77 -14.90 -18.35
N PRO A 174 20.21 -15.85 -19.12
CA PRO A 174 20.62 -16.08 -20.50
C PRO A 174 20.32 -14.88 -21.42
N GLU A 175 21.27 -14.52 -22.27
CA GLU A 175 21.15 -13.39 -23.20
C GLU A 175 20.19 -13.69 -24.36
N ASP A 176 20.04 -14.96 -24.75
CA ASP A 176 19.35 -15.42 -25.96
C ASP A 176 18.01 -16.12 -25.69
N GLN A 177 17.53 -16.15 -24.45
CA GLN A 177 16.27 -16.82 -24.06
C GLN A 177 15.15 -15.85 -23.68
N PHE A 178 13.90 -16.28 -23.82
CA PHE A 178 12.78 -15.52 -23.29
C PHE A 178 12.73 -15.66 -21.76
N VAL A 179 12.60 -14.55 -21.04
CA VAL A 179 12.57 -14.56 -19.57
C VAL A 179 11.14 -14.28 -19.09
N PHE A 180 10.44 -15.32 -18.62
CA PHE A 180 9.26 -15.13 -17.79
C PHE A 180 9.72 -14.72 -16.39
N CYS A 181 8.98 -13.84 -15.72
CA CYS A 181 9.31 -13.41 -14.38
C CYS A 181 8.09 -13.43 -13.45
N ASN A 182 8.34 -13.70 -12.17
CA ASN A 182 7.39 -13.44 -11.12
C ASN A 182 8.14 -13.07 -9.83
N PHE A 183 8.02 -11.80 -9.45
CA PHE A 183 8.66 -11.27 -8.24
C PHE A 183 7.68 -11.12 -7.07
N SER A 184 6.74 -12.06 -6.98
CA SER A 184 5.80 -12.14 -5.87
C SER A 184 6.38 -12.91 -4.68
N GLN A 185 5.82 -12.66 -3.50
CA GLN A 185 6.11 -13.45 -2.30
C GLN A 185 5.73 -14.92 -2.51
N LEU A 186 6.56 -15.84 -1.98
CA LEU A 186 6.44 -17.28 -2.23
C LEU A 186 5.08 -17.87 -1.80
N TYR A 187 4.48 -17.36 -0.71
CA TYR A 187 3.18 -17.83 -0.24
C TYR A 187 2.02 -17.54 -1.20
N LYS A 188 2.23 -16.70 -2.22
CA LYS A 188 1.26 -16.46 -3.30
C LYS A 188 1.35 -17.52 -4.40
N LEU A 189 2.32 -18.44 -4.33
CA LEU A 189 2.48 -19.52 -5.29
C LEU A 189 1.75 -20.76 -4.81
N ASP A 190 0.70 -21.15 -5.52
CA ASP A 190 0.07 -22.44 -5.33
C ASP A 190 0.57 -23.48 -6.36
N PRO A 191 0.47 -24.79 -6.05
CA PRO A 191 0.93 -25.84 -6.95
C PRO A 191 0.26 -25.86 -8.33
N ALA A 192 -1.01 -25.48 -8.44
CA ALA A 192 -1.74 -25.49 -9.71
C ALA A 192 -1.27 -24.34 -10.61
N MET A 193 -1.04 -23.15 -10.04
CA MET A 193 -0.43 -22.03 -10.77
C MET A 193 1.00 -22.36 -11.20
N PHE A 194 1.83 -22.93 -10.33
CA PHE A 194 3.19 -23.33 -10.69
C PHE A 194 3.18 -24.40 -11.79
N GLY A 195 2.29 -25.39 -11.69
CA GLY A 195 2.09 -26.41 -12.73
C GLY A 195 1.71 -25.79 -14.07
N THR A 196 0.85 -24.76 -14.07
CA THR A 196 0.49 -24.01 -15.28
C THR A 196 1.72 -23.33 -15.90
N TRP A 197 2.58 -22.71 -15.10
CA TRP A 197 3.83 -22.11 -15.59
C TRP A 197 4.79 -23.15 -16.18
N MET A 198 4.91 -24.32 -15.56
CA MET A 198 5.72 -25.41 -16.11
C MET A 198 5.18 -25.91 -17.45
N HIS A 199 3.86 -25.94 -17.64
CA HIS A 199 3.26 -26.25 -18.93
C HIS A 199 3.56 -25.17 -19.99
N ILE A 200 3.58 -23.90 -19.61
CA ILE A 200 3.97 -22.79 -20.50
C ILE A 200 5.43 -22.93 -20.92
N LEU A 201 6.36 -23.12 -19.97
CA LEU A 201 7.78 -23.31 -20.27
C LEU A 201 8.05 -24.50 -21.18
N LYS A 202 7.32 -25.62 -21.01
CA LYS A 202 7.42 -26.78 -21.91
C LYS A 202 6.97 -26.47 -23.34
N ARG A 203 6.05 -25.52 -23.54
CA ARG A 203 5.51 -25.13 -24.85
C ARG A 203 6.30 -24.01 -25.51
N VAL A 204 7.10 -23.26 -24.74
CA VAL A 204 7.95 -22.18 -25.22
C VAL A 204 9.40 -22.62 -25.06
N PRO A 205 9.96 -23.39 -26.03
CA PRO A 205 11.37 -23.77 -25.98
C PRO A 205 12.23 -22.50 -25.95
N ASN A 206 13.43 -22.60 -25.35
CA ASN A 206 14.35 -21.47 -25.19
C ASN A 206 13.81 -20.35 -24.28
N SER A 207 13.20 -20.73 -23.15
CA SER A 207 12.72 -19.80 -22.14
C SER A 207 13.11 -20.22 -20.71
N VAL A 208 13.20 -19.23 -19.82
CA VAL A 208 13.47 -19.41 -18.39
C VAL A 208 12.40 -18.72 -17.55
N LEU A 209 12.24 -19.17 -16.30
CA LEU A 209 11.41 -18.55 -15.30
C LEU A 209 12.28 -17.95 -14.18
N TRP A 210 12.20 -16.64 -14.00
CA TRP A 210 12.92 -15.89 -12.99
C TRP A 210 12.00 -15.56 -11.81
N LEU A 211 12.32 -16.08 -10.63
CA LEU A 211 11.53 -15.92 -9.41
C LEU A 211 12.28 -15.07 -8.37
N LEU A 212 11.53 -14.44 -7.47
CA LEU A 212 12.11 -13.81 -6.29
C LEU A 212 12.72 -14.88 -5.37
N ARG A 213 13.93 -14.61 -4.87
CA ARG A 213 14.66 -15.51 -3.99
C ARG A 213 14.22 -15.39 -2.53
#